data_AF-A0A955BW05-F1
#
_entry.id   AF-A0A955BW05-F1
#
_cell.length_a   1.000
_cell.length_b   1.000
_cell.length_c   1.000
_cell.angle_alpha   90.00
_cell.angle_beta   90.00
_cell.angle_gamma   90.00
#
_symmetry.space_group_name_H-M   'P 1'
#
loop_
_entity.id
_entity.type
_entity.pdbx_description
1 polymer ?
#
loop_
_entity_poly.entity_id
_entity_poly.type
_entity_poly.pdbx_seq_one_letter_code
_entity_poly.pdbx_strand_id
1 'polypeptide(L)'
;MTDPRLTRRVAQFSRLVASAAALVVAASAVSAQAAYTLDRWYQMGDDILFSGGGNAENPSNGAAVGSGNSLTGINGAPITYDSAATNNDNFQALAAFGTGGLPTYAEYGVGGNPAAPLAAAASMNSYGVRFDGVDDYLAAINLNDPSVAAPGSLVTYPGSIDRGFQLWVYPENVDGVAEYVIDDADQHGFNITTAGAFLSETRDNRVVSPDAATQDQWHHVMLVHDSVSRGGAYFYVNGLASVSHTPTYDGNSAVNLLVGANAEDDAGATQDPK
;
A
#
# COMPACT_ATOMS: atom_id res chain seq x y z
N MET A 1 -22.78 70.68 -0.15
CA MET A 1 -22.26 70.10 -1.41
C MET A 1 -21.29 69.00 -1.04
N THR A 2 -21.75 67.77 -0.97
CA THR A 2 -20.91 66.59 -0.69
C THR A 2 -20.50 65.99 -2.02
N ASP A 3 -19.19 65.89 -2.26
CA ASP A 3 -18.63 65.35 -3.51
C ASP A 3 -18.85 63.82 -3.56
N PRO A 4 -19.66 63.30 -4.49
CA PRO A 4 -19.98 61.87 -4.60
C PRO A 4 -18.76 61.00 -4.97
N ARG A 5 -17.62 61.60 -5.34
CA ARG A 5 -16.39 60.87 -5.66
C ARG A 5 -15.63 60.41 -4.41
N LEU A 6 -15.79 61.10 -3.28
CA LEU A 6 -15.19 60.72 -2.00
C LEU A 6 -15.87 59.46 -1.41
N THR A 7 -17.19 59.34 -1.55
CA THR A 7 -17.95 58.19 -1.03
C THR A 7 -17.63 56.88 -1.77
N ARG A 8 -17.30 56.93 -3.07
CA ARG A 8 -16.92 55.75 -3.86
C ARG A 8 -15.54 55.19 -3.51
N ARG A 9 -14.58 56.04 -3.16
CA ARG A 9 -13.20 55.61 -2.81
C ARG A 9 -13.14 54.92 -1.46
N VAL A 10 -13.96 55.34 -0.49
CA VAL A 10 -14.04 54.70 0.83
C VAL A 10 -14.65 53.30 0.75
N ALA A 11 -15.62 53.07 -0.14
CA ALA A 11 -16.26 51.76 -0.35
C ALA A 11 -15.35 50.74 -1.08
N GLN A 12 -14.39 51.20 -1.89
CA GLN A 12 -13.43 50.31 -2.56
C GLN A 12 -12.26 49.92 -1.66
N PHE A 13 -11.81 50.82 -0.77
CA PHE A 13 -10.75 50.51 0.19
C PHE A 13 -11.20 49.52 1.28
N SER A 14 -12.47 49.61 1.71
CA SER A 14 -13.04 48.68 2.70
C SER A 14 -13.27 47.26 2.16
N ARG A 15 -13.44 47.09 0.84
CA ARG A 15 -13.48 45.75 0.21
C ARG A 15 -12.10 45.09 0.12
N LEU A 16 -11.05 45.85 -0.14
CA LEU A 16 -9.68 45.32 -0.24
C LEU A 16 -9.15 44.78 1.11
N VAL A 17 -9.49 45.44 2.22
CA VAL A 17 -9.08 45.01 3.57
C VAL A 17 -9.85 43.77 4.03
N ALA A 18 -11.13 43.65 3.66
CA ALA A 18 -11.93 42.45 3.95
C ALA A 18 -11.42 41.21 3.16
N SER A 19 -10.93 41.39 1.94
CA SER A 19 -10.33 40.30 1.14
C SER A 19 -8.97 39.84 1.67
N ALA A 20 -8.15 40.74 2.23
CA ALA A 20 -6.86 40.39 2.82
C ALA A 20 -7.01 39.65 4.17
N ALA A 21 -8.03 39.98 4.97
CA ALA A 21 -8.29 39.29 6.23
C ALA A 21 -8.81 37.85 6.03
N ALA A 22 -9.60 37.60 4.98
CA ALA A 22 -10.08 36.25 4.66
C ALA A 22 -8.96 35.33 4.15
N LEU A 23 -7.92 35.88 3.51
CA LEU A 23 -6.81 35.09 2.97
C LEU A 23 -5.80 34.64 4.05
N VAL A 24 -5.70 35.36 5.16
CA VAL A 24 -4.77 35.01 6.26
C VAL A 24 -5.33 33.90 7.18
N VAL A 25 -6.65 33.76 7.28
CA VAL A 25 -7.28 32.70 8.11
C VAL A 25 -7.21 31.32 7.45
N ALA A 26 -7.04 31.23 6.13
CA ALA A 26 -6.91 29.96 5.42
C ALA A 26 -5.50 29.32 5.53
N ALA A 27 -4.49 30.07 5.99
CA ALA A 27 -3.09 29.60 6.01
C ALA A 27 -2.69 28.90 7.32
N SER A 28 -3.60 28.80 8.30
CA SER A 28 -3.36 28.16 9.59
C SER A 28 -4.25 26.94 9.81
N ALA A 29 -4.68 26.27 8.75
CA ALA A 29 -5.09 24.88 8.86
C ALA A 29 -3.85 24.07 9.26
N VAL A 30 -3.64 23.95 10.57
CA VAL A 30 -2.91 22.83 11.14
C VAL A 30 -3.50 21.60 10.47
N SER A 31 -2.69 20.92 9.67
CA SER A 31 -3.02 19.61 9.14
C SER A 31 -3.36 18.77 10.36
N ALA A 32 -4.66 18.53 10.57
CA ALA A 32 -5.10 17.53 11.50
C ALA A 32 -4.56 16.20 10.95
N GLN A 33 -3.38 15.81 11.41
CA GLN A 33 -2.94 14.44 11.28
C GLN A 33 -3.92 13.65 12.13
N ALA A 34 -4.85 12.97 11.47
CA ALA A 34 -5.59 11.93 12.15
C ALA A 34 -4.56 11.01 12.79
N ALA A 35 -4.77 10.64 14.05
CA ALA A 35 -4.01 9.57 14.66
C ALA A 35 -4.30 8.31 13.82
N TYR A 36 -3.37 7.96 12.94
CA TYR A 36 -3.39 6.70 12.24
C TYR A 36 -2.47 5.77 13.03
N THR A 37 -2.95 4.56 13.28
CA THR A 37 -2.07 3.51 13.78
C THR A 37 -1.70 2.69 12.56
N LEU A 38 -0.43 2.75 12.15
CA LEU A 38 0.09 1.76 11.21
C LEU A 38 0.02 0.42 11.92
N ASP A 39 -0.85 -0.46 11.46
CA ASP A 39 -0.88 -1.83 11.96
C ASP A 39 0.45 -2.52 11.61
N ARG A 40 0.86 -2.43 10.33
CA ARG A 40 2.00 -3.16 9.77
C ARG A 40 2.79 -2.29 8.82
N TRP A 41 4.11 -2.32 8.92
CA TRP A 41 5.02 -1.65 7.99
C TRP A 41 5.97 -2.69 7.41
N TYR A 42 5.85 -2.94 6.11
CA TYR A 42 6.77 -3.78 5.35
C TYR A 42 7.93 -2.93 4.83
N GLN A 43 9.15 -3.33 5.16
CA GLN A 43 10.39 -2.72 4.71
C GLN A 43 11.20 -3.82 4.03
N MET A 44 11.25 -3.79 2.70
CA MET A 44 11.86 -4.86 1.94
C MET A 44 13.39 -4.73 1.90
N GLY A 45 14.08 -5.83 2.17
CA GLY A 45 15.52 -5.93 2.27
C GLY A 45 16.12 -5.28 3.51
N ASP A 46 15.37 -5.12 4.60
CA ASP A 46 15.78 -4.39 5.80
C ASP A 46 16.45 -5.26 6.88
N ASP A 47 17.35 -6.15 6.51
CA ASP A 47 17.96 -7.09 7.44
C ASP A 47 19.16 -6.50 8.26
N ILE A 48 19.03 -5.29 8.77
CA ILE A 48 20.06 -4.74 9.67
C ILE A 48 19.93 -5.31 11.10
N LEU A 49 18.80 -5.93 11.42
CA LEU A 49 18.50 -6.46 12.76
C LEU A 49 18.89 -7.94 12.94
N PHE A 50 19.07 -8.75 11.89
CA PHE A 50 19.52 -10.16 12.02
C PHE A 50 20.92 -10.45 11.46
N SER A 51 21.74 -9.43 11.23
CA SER A 51 23.11 -9.61 10.72
C SER A 51 23.90 -10.62 11.57
N GLY A 52 24.18 -11.81 11.01
CA GLY A 52 25.03 -12.84 11.64
C GLY A 52 24.33 -14.10 12.18
N GLY A 53 22.99 -14.21 12.08
CA GLY A 53 22.24 -15.44 12.37
C GLY A 53 21.90 -16.26 11.11
N GLY A 54 21.58 -17.55 11.25
CA GLY A 54 21.17 -18.44 10.14
C GLY A 54 19.81 -18.13 9.50
N ASN A 55 19.27 -16.94 9.76
CA ASN A 55 17.96 -16.47 9.31
C ASN A 55 18.05 -15.12 8.57
N ALA A 56 19.26 -14.72 8.17
CA ALA A 56 19.47 -13.49 7.41
C ALA A 56 19.02 -13.67 5.95
N GLU A 57 18.27 -12.71 5.40
CA GLU A 57 17.75 -12.80 4.02
C GLU A 57 18.80 -12.55 2.96
N ASN A 58 19.86 -11.81 3.32
CA ASN A 58 20.94 -11.39 2.42
C ASN A 58 20.40 -10.79 1.11
N PRO A 59 19.53 -9.76 1.17
CA PRO A 59 18.93 -9.16 -0.01
C PRO A 59 20.02 -8.62 -0.94
N SER A 60 19.92 -8.96 -2.22
CA SER A 60 20.74 -8.40 -3.28
C SER A 60 19.92 -8.37 -4.57
N ASN A 61 20.25 -7.44 -5.47
CA ASN A 61 19.49 -7.29 -6.70
C ASN A 61 19.45 -8.58 -7.52
N GLY A 62 18.24 -9.11 -7.75
CA GLY A 62 17.99 -10.38 -8.45
C GLY A 62 18.06 -11.64 -7.58
N ALA A 63 18.36 -11.53 -6.28
CA ALA A 63 18.29 -12.67 -5.38
C ALA A 63 16.83 -13.08 -5.14
N ALA A 64 16.57 -14.38 -5.05
CA ALA A 64 15.27 -14.91 -4.71
C ALA A 64 14.86 -14.52 -3.28
N VAL A 65 13.63 -14.05 -3.12
CA VAL A 65 13.06 -13.65 -1.82
C VAL A 65 13.05 -14.84 -0.86
N GLY A 66 13.50 -14.60 0.38
CA GLY A 66 13.57 -15.63 1.43
C GLY A 66 14.61 -16.73 1.21
N SER A 67 15.39 -16.72 0.11
CA SER A 67 16.35 -17.79 -0.20
C SER A 67 17.53 -17.91 0.77
N GLY A 68 17.84 -16.84 1.51
CA GLY A 68 18.83 -16.85 2.60
C GLY A 68 18.30 -17.41 3.92
N ASN A 69 16.98 -17.56 4.06
CA ASN A 69 16.33 -17.94 5.30
C ASN A 69 16.22 -19.47 5.43
N SER A 70 16.65 -20.01 6.57
CA SER A 70 16.54 -21.45 6.86
C SER A 70 15.14 -21.87 7.33
N LEU A 71 14.28 -20.90 7.63
CA LEU A 71 12.91 -21.11 8.06
C LEU A 71 11.96 -21.17 6.87
N THR A 72 10.88 -21.91 7.03
CA THR A 72 9.83 -22.06 6.03
C THR A 72 8.48 -21.62 6.59
N GLY A 73 7.66 -21.06 5.72
CA GLY A 73 6.32 -20.57 6.03
C GLY A 73 5.24 -21.53 5.57
N ILE A 74 4.18 -20.97 5.01
CA ILE A 74 3.02 -21.71 4.48
C ILE A 74 3.50 -22.74 3.46
N ASN A 75 3.02 -23.98 3.58
CA ASN A 75 3.35 -25.09 2.67
C ASN A 75 4.85 -25.37 2.48
N GLY A 76 5.71 -24.93 3.41
CA GLY A 76 7.16 -25.14 3.33
C GLY A 76 7.88 -24.14 2.40
N ALA A 77 7.19 -23.10 1.93
CA ALA A 77 7.79 -22.03 1.12
C ALA A 77 8.83 -21.23 1.92
N PRO A 78 9.89 -20.70 1.28
CA PRO A 78 10.83 -19.81 1.95
C PRO A 78 10.13 -18.55 2.43
N ILE A 79 10.59 -17.98 3.54
CA ILE A 79 10.00 -16.77 4.12
C ILE A 79 10.96 -15.58 4.13
N THR A 80 10.38 -14.40 3.93
CA THR A 80 10.99 -13.11 4.24
C THR A 80 10.33 -12.47 5.46
N TYR A 81 11.15 -11.94 6.35
CA TYR A 81 10.93 -11.08 7.49
C TYR A 81 11.02 -9.59 7.15
N ASP A 82 10.72 -9.16 5.93
CA ASP A 82 10.72 -7.76 5.51
C ASP A 82 9.59 -6.88 6.12
N SER A 83 9.30 -7.02 7.42
CA SER A 83 8.26 -6.23 8.11
C SER A 83 8.63 -5.77 9.52
N ALA A 84 9.18 -4.56 9.62
CA ALA A 84 9.38 -3.91 10.90
C ALA A 84 8.06 -3.33 11.43
N ALA A 85 7.49 -3.94 12.48
CA ALA A 85 6.58 -3.17 13.35
C ALA A 85 7.37 -2.01 13.98
N THR A 86 6.73 -0.85 14.15
CA THR A 86 7.35 0.42 14.61
C THR A 86 8.03 0.39 15.99
N ASN A 87 8.08 -0.75 16.67
CA ASN A 87 8.38 -0.91 18.09
C ASN A 87 9.18 -2.18 18.46
N ASN A 88 9.99 -2.76 17.55
CA ASN A 88 10.76 -4.00 17.79
C ASN A 88 9.91 -5.26 18.04
N ASP A 89 8.65 -5.28 17.60
CA ASP A 89 7.88 -6.53 17.59
C ASP A 89 8.39 -7.44 16.46
N ASN A 90 8.24 -8.75 16.64
CA ASN A 90 8.75 -9.74 15.70
C ASN A 90 8.23 -9.49 14.29
N PHE A 91 9.12 -9.61 13.31
CA PHE A 91 8.80 -9.49 11.91
C PHE A 91 7.75 -10.52 11.48
N GLN A 92 6.81 -10.08 10.66
CA GLN A 92 5.84 -10.94 10.00
C GLN A 92 6.50 -11.59 8.78
N ALA A 93 6.51 -12.92 8.80
CA ALA A 93 6.98 -13.71 7.69
C ALA A 93 5.97 -13.66 6.53
N LEU A 94 6.39 -13.20 5.37
CA LEU A 94 5.72 -13.46 4.09
C LEU A 94 6.38 -14.68 3.45
N ALA A 95 5.58 -15.67 3.07
CA ALA A 95 6.06 -16.83 2.33
C ALA A 95 6.10 -16.50 0.83
N ALA A 96 7.19 -16.83 0.16
CA ALA A 96 7.40 -16.56 -1.26
C ALA A 96 7.10 -17.79 -2.12
N PHE A 97 6.33 -17.60 -3.18
CA PHE A 97 5.85 -18.65 -4.08
C PHE A 97 6.09 -18.25 -5.54
N GLY A 98 6.30 -19.26 -6.38
CA GLY A 98 6.33 -19.17 -7.84
C GLY A 98 6.71 -20.53 -8.44
N THR A 99 6.16 -20.85 -9.62
CA THR A 99 6.38 -22.15 -10.27
C THR A 99 7.50 -22.10 -11.29
N GLY A 100 7.72 -20.93 -11.92
CA GLY A 100 8.86 -20.63 -12.80
C GLY A 100 10.12 -20.15 -12.07
N GLY A 101 9.98 -19.77 -10.80
CA GLY A 101 11.02 -19.17 -9.97
C GLY A 101 10.43 -18.71 -8.63
N LEU A 102 11.22 -18.04 -7.81
CA LEU A 102 10.67 -17.26 -6.70
C LEU A 102 10.71 -15.78 -7.09
N PRO A 103 9.86 -14.93 -6.49
CA PRO A 103 10.00 -13.49 -6.58
C PRO A 103 11.42 -13.06 -6.24
N THR A 104 11.88 -11.94 -6.81
CA THR A 104 13.26 -11.48 -6.63
C THR A 104 13.33 -10.10 -5.99
N TYR A 105 14.36 -9.86 -5.18
CA TYR A 105 14.65 -8.49 -4.72
C TYR A 105 15.07 -7.61 -5.89
N ALA A 106 14.55 -6.39 -5.95
CA ALA A 106 14.93 -5.36 -6.89
C ALA A 106 15.46 -4.15 -6.13
N GLU A 107 16.71 -3.76 -6.40
CA GLU A 107 17.30 -2.56 -5.79
C GLU A 107 16.79 -1.31 -6.50
N TYR A 108 16.36 -0.29 -5.78
CA TYR A 108 15.86 0.95 -6.38
C TYR A 108 16.88 2.08 -6.26
N GLY A 109 16.99 2.92 -7.29
CA GLY A 109 17.88 4.09 -7.28
C GLY A 109 19.38 3.79 -7.46
N VAL A 110 19.75 2.54 -7.75
CA VAL A 110 21.13 2.11 -8.06
C VAL A 110 21.16 1.40 -9.42
N GLY A 111 22.28 1.49 -10.15
CA GLY A 111 22.50 0.68 -11.36
C GLY A 111 21.61 0.98 -12.58
N GLY A 112 20.88 2.09 -12.59
CA GLY A 112 19.91 2.42 -13.64
C GLY A 112 18.46 2.11 -13.28
N ASN A 113 18.21 1.54 -12.09
CA ASN A 113 16.87 1.31 -11.59
C ASN A 113 16.22 2.62 -11.14
N PRO A 114 14.91 2.81 -11.40
CA PRO A 114 14.19 4.02 -11.07
C PRO A 114 14.20 4.24 -9.55
N ALA A 115 14.65 5.42 -9.12
CA ALA A 115 14.63 5.76 -7.70
C ALA A 115 13.18 5.78 -7.20
N ALA A 116 12.91 5.05 -6.11
CA ALA A 116 11.65 5.21 -5.41
C ALA A 116 11.55 6.65 -4.88
N PRO A 117 10.38 7.30 -4.96
CA PRO A 117 10.20 8.71 -4.59
C PRO A 117 10.25 9.00 -3.07
N LEU A 118 10.78 8.07 -2.27
CA LEU A 118 11.05 8.31 -0.85
C LEU A 118 12.37 9.06 -0.70
N ALA A 119 12.29 10.33 -0.31
CA ALA A 119 13.45 11.11 0.06
C ALA A 119 14.10 10.56 1.34
N ALA A 120 15.29 9.97 1.21
CA ALA A 120 16.27 9.81 2.29
C ALA A 120 15.88 8.92 3.49
N ALA A 121 15.24 7.77 3.27
CA ALA A 121 15.33 6.70 4.26
C ALA A 121 16.73 6.07 4.18
N ALA A 122 17.64 6.58 5.00
CA ALA A 122 19.01 6.12 5.11
C ALA A 122 19.07 4.59 5.33
N SER A 123 19.84 3.90 4.48
CA SER A 123 20.24 2.49 4.55
C SER A 123 19.18 1.37 4.58
N MET A 124 17.90 1.63 4.90
CA MET A 124 16.92 0.55 5.20
C MET A 124 15.80 0.37 4.16
N ASN A 125 15.79 1.12 3.05
CA ASN A 125 14.75 1.04 2.02
C ASN A 125 15.34 1.02 0.60
N SER A 126 16.35 0.19 0.38
CA SER A 126 17.02 0.13 -0.92
C SER A 126 16.41 -0.91 -1.86
N TYR A 127 15.55 -1.79 -1.34
CA TYR A 127 14.96 -2.89 -2.09
C TYR A 127 13.44 -2.85 -2.07
N GLY A 128 12.86 -3.56 -3.03
CA GLY A 128 11.52 -4.10 -2.98
C GLY A 128 11.48 -5.42 -3.71
N VAL A 129 10.29 -5.93 -3.97
CA VAL A 129 10.11 -7.25 -4.57
C VAL A 129 9.59 -7.07 -6.00
N ARG A 130 10.26 -7.76 -6.93
CA ARG A 130 9.85 -7.89 -8.32
C ARG A 130 9.19 -9.25 -8.50
N PHE A 131 8.00 -9.19 -9.06
CA PHE A 131 7.18 -10.33 -9.48
C PHE A 131 7.26 -10.43 -11.00
N ASP A 132 7.26 -11.65 -11.53
CA ASP A 132 7.31 -11.90 -12.97
C ASP A 132 5.98 -11.63 -13.71
N GLY A 133 4.89 -11.39 -12.97
CA GLY A 133 3.55 -11.14 -13.50
C GLY A 133 2.84 -12.41 -13.98
N VAL A 134 3.36 -13.60 -13.66
CA VAL A 134 2.80 -14.89 -14.10
C VAL A 134 2.43 -15.77 -12.92
N ASP A 135 3.38 -16.08 -12.05
CA ASP A 135 3.16 -17.01 -10.93
C ASP A 135 3.83 -16.65 -9.61
N ASP A 136 4.63 -15.58 -9.61
CA ASP A 136 5.30 -15.07 -8.43
C ASP A 136 4.31 -14.37 -7.48
N TYR A 137 4.26 -14.77 -6.21
CA TYR A 137 3.55 -14.01 -5.18
C TYR A 137 4.15 -14.19 -3.78
N LEU A 138 3.84 -13.25 -2.88
CA LEU A 138 4.04 -13.39 -1.45
C LEU A 138 2.70 -13.65 -0.78
N ALA A 139 2.66 -14.58 0.18
CA ALA A 139 1.45 -14.89 0.92
C ALA A 139 1.68 -14.91 2.43
N ALA A 140 0.66 -14.52 3.19
CA ALA A 140 0.60 -14.77 4.61
C ALA A 140 -0.84 -14.78 5.15
N ILE A 141 -1.05 -15.55 6.21
CA ILE A 141 -2.37 -15.78 6.80
C ILE A 141 -2.86 -14.53 7.53
N ASN A 142 -4.06 -14.06 7.17
CA ASN A 142 -4.81 -13.02 7.87
C ASN A 142 -4.02 -11.72 8.10
N LEU A 143 -3.15 -11.31 7.16
CA LEU A 143 -2.24 -10.19 7.42
C LEU A 143 -2.88 -8.80 7.41
N ASN A 144 -4.15 -8.72 7.08
CA ASN A 144 -4.90 -7.48 6.96
C ASN A 144 -6.18 -7.50 7.78
N ASP A 145 -6.41 -8.56 8.57
CA ASP A 145 -7.44 -8.58 9.59
C ASP A 145 -6.88 -7.87 10.84
N PRO A 146 -7.39 -6.67 11.18
CA PRO A 146 -6.92 -5.90 12.32
C PRO A 146 -7.23 -6.59 13.66
N SER A 147 -8.13 -7.58 13.67
CA SER A 147 -8.46 -8.38 14.86
C SER A 147 -7.49 -9.53 15.12
N VAL A 148 -6.71 -9.92 14.11
CA VAL A 148 -5.75 -11.02 14.20
C VAL A 148 -4.36 -10.47 14.47
N ALA A 149 -3.79 -10.84 15.62
CA ALA A 149 -2.39 -10.58 15.90
C ALA A 149 -1.56 -11.42 14.93
N ALA A 150 -0.64 -10.79 14.23
CA ALA A 150 0.35 -11.57 13.50
C ALA A 150 1.19 -12.41 14.47
N PRO A 151 1.70 -13.58 14.04
CA PRO A 151 2.60 -14.38 14.85
C PRO A 151 3.76 -13.54 15.40
N GLY A 152 3.84 -13.43 16.73
CA GLY A 152 4.90 -12.65 17.39
C GLY A 152 4.63 -11.15 17.55
N SER A 153 3.49 -10.63 17.08
CA SER A 153 2.98 -9.30 17.42
C SER A 153 2.02 -9.39 18.62
N LEU A 154 2.09 -8.38 19.50
CA LEU A 154 1.10 -8.19 20.57
C LEU A 154 0.01 -7.18 20.18
N VAL A 155 0.16 -6.54 19.02
CA VAL A 155 -0.75 -5.51 18.54
C VAL A 155 -1.94 -6.18 17.86
N THR A 156 -3.13 -5.92 18.43
CA THR A 156 -4.42 -6.29 17.86
C THR A 156 -5.38 -5.12 18.05
N TYR A 157 -6.32 -4.97 17.14
CA TYR A 157 -7.38 -3.97 17.18
C TYR A 157 -8.73 -4.68 17.21
N PRO A 158 -9.06 -5.36 18.33
CA PRO A 158 -10.30 -6.12 18.44
C PRO A 158 -11.51 -5.22 18.20
N GLY A 159 -12.42 -5.66 17.33
CA GLY A 159 -13.63 -4.94 16.96
C GLY A 159 -13.45 -3.87 15.89
N SER A 160 -12.23 -3.62 15.42
CA SER A 160 -12.02 -2.85 14.20
C SER A 160 -12.37 -3.70 12.97
N ILE A 161 -13.06 -3.09 12.01
CA ILE A 161 -13.25 -3.61 10.65
C ILE A 161 -12.54 -2.74 9.61
N ASP A 162 -11.84 -1.70 10.07
CA ASP A 162 -11.10 -0.79 9.21
C ASP A 162 -9.83 -1.46 8.74
N ARG A 163 -9.73 -1.62 7.42
CA ARG A 163 -8.62 -2.24 6.70
C ARG A 163 -8.08 -1.27 5.66
N GLY A 164 -6.84 -1.46 5.28
CA GLY A 164 -6.22 -0.64 4.26
C GLY A 164 -4.78 -1.04 4.00
N PHE A 165 -4.24 -0.47 2.95
CA PHE A 165 -2.84 -0.63 2.59
C PHE A 165 -2.33 0.68 2.00
N GLN A 166 -1.02 0.84 2.04
CA GLN A 166 -0.30 1.81 1.22
C GLN A 166 0.96 1.15 0.70
N LEU A 167 1.28 1.35 -0.57
CA LEU A 167 2.50 0.85 -1.17
C LEU A 167 2.89 1.69 -2.38
N TRP A 168 4.16 1.54 -2.76
CA TRP A 168 4.67 1.99 -4.05
C TRP A 168 4.68 0.81 -5.01
N VAL A 169 4.23 1.03 -6.25
CA VAL A 169 4.29 0.03 -7.33
C VAL A 169 4.96 0.59 -8.57
N TYR A 170 5.66 -0.29 -9.28
CA TYR A 170 6.36 0.02 -10.52
C TYR A 170 5.99 -1.02 -11.58
N PRO A 171 4.99 -0.75 -12.44
CA PRO A 171 4.62 -1.65 -13.52
C PRO A 171 5.69 -1.62 -14.63
N GLU A 172 6.41 -2.73 -14.83
CA GLU A 172 7.36 -2.88 -15.95
C GLU A 172 6.63 -3.10 -17.28
N ASN A 173 5.38 -3.56 -17.22
CA ASN A 173 4.54 -3.83 -18.37
C ASN A 173 3.09 -3.42 -18.11
N VAL A 174 2.43 -2.86 -19.12
CA VAL A 174 0.99 -2.56 -19.15
C VAL A 174 0.47 -2.96 -20.54
N ASP A 175 0.58 -4.25 -20.86
CA ASP A 175 0.31 -4.84 -22.19
C ASP A 175 -1.17 -5.18 -22.43
N GLY A 176 -2.02 -4.87 -21.46
CA GLY A 176 -3.44 -5.12 -21.53
C GLY A 176 -3.87 -6.49 -21.02
N VAL A 177 -3.01 -7.18 -20.28
CA VAL A 177 -3.42 -8.21 -19.31
C VAL A 177 -3.78 -7.53 -17.99
N ALA A 178 -4.74 -8.11 -17.25
CA ALA A 178 -5.09 -7.60 -15.92
C ALA A 178 -4.10 -8.15 -14.90
N GLU A 179 -3.63 -7.30 -13.99
CA GLU A 179 -2.61 -7.60 -13.00
C GLU A 179 -3.14 -7.41 -11.57
N TYR A 180 -3.43 -8.49 -10.84
CA TYR A 180 -3.76 -8.45 -9.41
C TYR A 180 -2.48 -8.25 -8.60
N VAL A 181 -2.39 -7.10 -7.93
CA VAL A 181 -1.18 -6.73 -7.19
C VAL A 181 -1.36 -6.99 -5.70
N ILE A 182 -2.52 -6.67 -5.15
CA ILE A 182 -2.91 -7.03 -3.79
C ILE A 182 -4.25 -7.72 -3.88
N ASP A 183 -4.34 -8.88 -3.25
CA ASP A 183 -5.58 -9.63 -3.12
C ASP A 183 -5.69 -10.23 -1.72
N ASP A 184 -6.91 -10.27 -1.19
CA ASP A 184 -7.26 -10.91 0.07
C ASP A 184 -8.56 -11.68 -0.10
N ALA A 185 -8.62 -12.47 -1.17
CA ALA A 185 -9.68 -13.41 -1.50
C ALA A 185 -11.09 -12.82 -1.29
N ASP A 186 -11.35 -11.69 -1.95
CA ASP A 186 -12.56 -10.86 -1.93
C ASP A 186 -12.59 -9.71 -0.92
N GLN A 187 -11.81 -9.66 0.16
CA GLN A 187 -12.05 -8.63 1.19
C GLN A 187 -11.61 -7.23 0.76
N HIS A 188 -10.40 -7.11 0.24
CA HIS A 188 -9.90 -5.90 -0.41
C HIS A 188 -8.66 -6.18 -1.24
N GLY A 189 -8.45 -5.33 -2.23
CA GLY A 189 -7.31 -5.44 -3.10
C GLY A 189 -7.21 -4.28 -4.06
N PHE A 190 -6.26 -4.38 -4.96
CA PHE A 190 -6.29 -3.61 -6.18
C PHE A 190 -5.59 -4.37 -7.31
N ASN A 191 -6.01 -4.06 -8.52
CA ASN A 191 -5.39 -4.57 -9.73
C ASN A 191 -5.16 -3.44 -10.75
N ILE A 192 -4.35 -3.74 -11.75
CA ILE A 192 -4.23 -2.94 -12.97
C ILE A 192 -5.07 -3.65 -14.01
N THR A 193 -6.09 -2.98 -14.54
CA THR A 193 -7.00 -3.56 -15.53
C THR A 193 -6.30 -3.80 -16.87
N THR A 194 -6.94 -4.55 -17.78
CA THR A 194 -6.52 -4.70 -19.18
C THR A 194 -6.45 -3.37 -19.96
N ALA A 195 -7.05 -2.30 -19.44
CA ALA A 195 -6.94 -0.95 -20.02
C ALA A 195 -5.78 -0.13 -19.41
N GLY A 196 -5.03 -0.71 -18.46
CA GLY A 196 -4.00 -0.03 -17.69
C GLY A 196 -4.53 0.87 -16.57
N ALA A 197 -5.84 0.95 -16.35
CA ALA A 197 -6.42 1.70 -15.23
C ALA A 197 -6.22 0.95 -13.92
N PHE A 198 -6.00 1.67 -12.81
CA PHE A 198 -6.11 1.05 -11.49
C PHE A 198 -7.56 0.66 -11.21
N LEU A 199 -7.80 -0.43 -10.52
CA LEU A 199 -9.11 -0.77 -9.98
C LEU A 199 -8.94 -1.12 -8.50
N SER A 200 -9.79 -0.50 -7.69
CA SER A 200 -9.87 -0.79 -6.25
C SER A 200 -10.93 -1.85 -6.02
N GLU A 201 -10.64 -2.76 -5.10
CA GLU A 201 -11.54 -3.84 -4.73
C GLU A 201 -11.81 -3.85 -3.23
N THR A 202 -13.08 -4.10 -2.90
CA THR A 202 -13.58 -4.57 -1.60
C THR A 202 -14.59 -5.67 -1.88
N ARG A 203 -14.99 -6.44 -0.86
CA ARG A 203 -15.95 -7.55 -1.01
C ARG A 203 -17.18 -7.12 -1.81
N ASP A 204 -17.41 -7.78 -2.94
CA ASP A 204 -18.53 -7.53 -3.87
C ASP A 204 -18.52 -6.17 -4.60
N ASN A 205 -17.46 -5.37 -4.49
CA ASN A 205 -17.40 -4.05 -5.13
C ASN A 205 -16.02 -3.74 -5.72
N ARG A 206 -15.98 -3.68 -7.04
CA ARG A 206 -14.81 -3.34 -7.85
C ARG A 206 -15.05 -2.01 -8.56
N VAL A 207 -14.18 -1.03 -8.34
CA VAL A 207 -14.32 0.31 -8.90
C VAL A 207 -13.06 0.70 -9.66
N VAL A 208 -13.22 0.90 -10.97
CA VAL A 208 -12.15 1.36 -11.87
C VAL A 208 -11.87 2.84 -11.61
N SER A 209 -10.60 3.14 -11.34
CA SER A 209 -10.06 4.48 -11.23
C SER A 209 -10.00 5.18 -12.60
N PRO A 210 -10.24 6.50 -12.67
CA PRO A 210 -9.93 7.27 -13.88
C PRO A 210 -8.41 7.43 -14.11
N ASP A 211 -7.59 7.11 -13.11
CA ASP A 211 -6.13 7.17 -13.18
C ASP A 211 -5.58 5.88 -13.79
N ALA A 212 -4.61 6.04 -14.70
CA ALA A 212 -3.94 4.93 -15.35
C ALA A 212 -2.54 4.69 -14.78
N ALA A 213 -2.23 3.42 -14.58
CA ALA A 213 -0.86 2.97 -14.42
C ALA A 213 -0.08 3.32 -15.69
N THR A 214 1.04 3.99 -15.50
CA THR A 214 2.00 4.25 -16.58
C THR A 214 3.14 3.28 -16.45
N GLN A 215 3.44 2.57 -17.53
CA GLN A 215 4.59 1.68 -17.63
C GLN A 215 5.87 2.44 -17.26
N ASP A 216 6.77 1.78 -16.56
CA ASP A 216 8.07 2.30 -16.19
C ASP A 216 7.99 3.55 -15.30
N GLN A 217 6.94 3.65 -14.47
CA GLN A 217 6.76 4.74 -13.51
C GLN A 217 6.30 4.23 -12.15
N TRP A 218 6.84 4.87 -11.11
CA TRP A 218 6.40 4.66 -9.74
C TRP A 218 5.02 5.30 -9.51
N HIS A 219 4.12 4.53 -8.90
CA HIS A 219 2.83 5.01 -8.41
C HIS A 219 2.70 4.71 -6.93
N HIS A 220 2.21 5.68 -6.16
CA HIS A 220 1.76 5.43 -4.80
C HIS A 220 0.28 5.09 -4.82
N VAL A 221 -0.07 3.92 -4.30
CA VAL A 221 -1.46 3.50 -4.16
C VAL A 221 -1.78 3.34 -2.68
N MET A 222 -2.99 3.73 -2.32
CA MET A 222 -3.46 3.60 -0.95
C MET A 222 -4.95 3.31 -0.94
N LEU A 223 -5.36 2.33 -0.15
CA LEU A 223 -6.75 2.07 0.17
C LEU A 223 -6.96 2.31 1.66
N VAL A 224 -8.00 3.08 2.00
CA VAL A 224 -8.37 3.35 3.38
C VAL A 224 -9.86 3.07 3.57
N HIS A 225 -10.19 2.12 4.43
CA HIS A 225 -11.53 2.03 5.02
C HIS A 225 -11.60 2.89 6.28
N ASP A 226 -12.60 3.76 6.32
CA ASP A 226 -12.93 4.56 7.50
C ASP A 226 -14.42 4.39 7.81
N SER A 227 -14.72 3.43 8.67
CA SER A 227 -16.08 3.09 9.09
C SER A 227 -16.73 4.15 9.99
N VAL A 228 -15.93 4.98 10.67
CA VAL A 228 -16.40 5.90 11.71
C VAL A 228 -16.70 7.29 11.17
N SER A 229 -15.75 7.91 10.47
CA SER A 229 -15.83 9.32 10.10
C SER A 229 -16.45 9.52 8.73
N ARG A 230 -16.14 8.63 7.79
CA ARG A 230 -16.58 8.73 6.39
C ARG A 230 -17.56 7.64 5.96
N GLY A 231 -17.61 6.50 6.67
CA GLY A 231 -18.48 5.37 6.38
C GLY A 231 -18.20 4.73 5.01
N GLY A 232 -16.94 4.76 4.57
CA GLY A 232 -16.58 4.47 3.19
C GLY A 232 -15.15 3.94 3.05
N ALA A 233 -14.88 3.26 1.93
CA ALA A 233 -13.53 2.96 1.48
C ALA A 233 -13.10 3.96 0.38
N TYR A 234 -11.84 4.40 0.45
CA TYR A 234 -11.28 5.43 -0.41
C TYR A 234 -9.95 4.96 -0.99
N PHE A 235 -9.89 4.92 -2.31
CA PHE A 235 -8.69 4.58 -3.04
C PHE A 235 -8.01 5.85 -3.55
N TYR A 236 -6.70 5.92 -3.37
CA TYR A 236 -5.87 7.04 -3.74
C TYR A 236 -4.76 6.59 -4.68
N VAL A 237 -4.51 7.41 -5.70
CA VAL A 237 -3.39 7.25 -6.63
C VAL A 237 -2.54 8.50 -6.55
N ASN A 238 -1.25 8.35 -6.27
CA ASN A 238 -0.29 9.45 -6.13
C ASN A 238 -0.73 10.53 -5.13
N GLY A 239 -1.38 10.11 -4.04
CA GLY A 239 -1.88 10.98 -2.98
C GLY A 239 -3.19 11.71 -3.29
N LEU A 240 -3.78 11.48 -4.47
CA LEU A 240 -5.06 12.05 -4.86
C LEU A 240 -6.18 11.03 -4.64
N ALA A 241 -7.28 11.45 -4.00
CA ALA A 241 -8.46 10.60 -3.87
C ALA A 241 -9.05 10.34 -5.26
N SER A 242 -9.07 9.08 -5.64
CA SER A 242 -9.37 8.64 -7.01
C SER A 242 -10.78 8.08 -7.11
N VAL A 243 -11.12 7.10 -6.27
CA VAL A 243 -12.45 6.49 -6.20
C VAL A 243 -12.87 6.20 -4.77
N SER A 244 -14.18 6.04 -4.56
CA SER A 244 -14.76 5.62 -3.28
C SER A 244 -15.75 4.48 -3.49
N HIS A 245 -15.86 3.59 -2.50
CA HIS A 245 -16.72 2.42 -2.54
C HIS A 245 -17.38 2.19 -1.18
N THR A 246 -18.55 1.54 -1.21
CA THR A 246 -19.15 0.98 0.00
C THR A 246 -18.27 -0.18 0.48
N PRO A 247 -17.71 -0.11 1.68
CA PRO A 247 -16.88 -1.16 2.23
C PRO A 247 -17.77 -2.29 2.72
N THR A 248 -17.50 -3.48 2.23
CA THR A 248 -18.06 -4.73 2.76
C THR A 248 -16.88 -5.59 3.12
N TYR A 249 -16.87 -6.06 4.37
CA TYR A 249 -15.84 -6.94 4.91
C TYR A 249 -16.52 -8.02 5.73
N ASP A 250 -16.00 -9.23 5.67
CA ASP A 250 -16.36 -10.32 6.56
C ASP A 250 -15.29 -10.46 7.64
N GLY A 251 -15.66 -10.09 8.86
CA GLY A 251 -14.80 -10.20 10.03
C GLY A 251 -14.46 -11.64 10.44
N ASN A 252 -14.97 -12.66 9.74
CA ASN A 252 -14.61 -14.06 9.95
C ASN A 252 -13.86 -14.67 8.75
N SER A 253 -13.49 -13.86 7.75
CA SER A 253 -12.75 -14.35 6.59
C SER A 253 -11.34 -14.76 7.03
N ALA A 254 -11.01 -16.04 6.84
CA ALA A 254 -9.73 -16.63 7.25
C ALA A 254 -8.74 -16.69 6.08
N VAL A 255 -8.80 -15.70 5.19
CA VAL A 255 -8.12 -15.73 3.90
C VAL A 255 -6.72 -15.12 3.97
N ASN A 256 -5.89 -15.50 3.00
CA ASN A 256 -4.51 -15.03 2.93
C ASN A 256 -4.45 -13.69 2.22
N LEU A 257 -3.58 -12.81 2.72
CA LEU A 257 -3.12 -11.67 1.93
C LEU A 257 -2.11 -12.18 0.89
N LEU A 258 -2.36 -11.90 -0.37
CA LEU A 258 -1.45 -12.10 -1.49
C LEU A 258 -0.91 -10.77 -2.01
N VAL A 259 0.39 -10.74 -2.28
CA VAL A 259 1.09 -9.63 -2.95
C VAL A 259 1.75 -10.16 -4.22
N GLY A 260 1.46 -9.54 -5.36
CA GLY A 260 1.88 -10.02 -6.69
C GLY A 260 0.99 -11.11 -7.27
N ALA A 261 -0.27 -11.20 -6.84
CA ALA A 261 -1.21 -12.33 -6.99
C ALA A 261 -1.61 -12.79 -8.41
N ASN A 262 -0.83 -12.50 -9.46
CA ASN A 262 -1.34 -12.53 -10.82
C ASN A 262 -1.45 -13.91 -11.51
N ALA A 263 -1.69 -14.97 -10.74
CA ALA A 263 -1.54 -16.35 -11.20
C ALA A 263 -2.74 -17.28 -10.91
N GLU A 264 -3.60 -16.90 -9.96
CA GLU A 264 -4.65 -17.79 -9.49
C GLU A 264 -5.97 -17.39 -10.15
N ASP A 265 -6.56 -18.31 -10.93
CA ASP A 265 -7.97 -18.22 -11.30
C ASP A 265 -8.78 -18.01 -10.01
N ASP A 266 -9.42 -16.85 -9.86
CA ASP A 266 -10.36 -16.51 -8.78
C ASP A 266 -11.61 -17.39 -8.92
N ALA A 267 -11.47 -18.66 -8.55
CA ALA A 267 -12.50 -19.68 -8.65
C ALA A 267 -13.33 -19.82 -7.35
N GLY A 268 -13.18 -18.90 -6.39
CA GLY A 268 -13.97 -18.90 -5.14
C GLY A 268 -13.43 -18.00 -4.02
N ALA A 269 -14.16 -17.97 -2.91
CA ALA A 269 -13.93 -17.13 -1.73
C ALA A 269 -12.65 -17.45 -0.90
N THR A 270 -11.73 -18.23 -1.46
CA THR A 270 -10.47 -18.61 -0.82
C THR A 270 -9.40 -18.68 -1.89
N GLN A 271 -8.52 -17.68 -1.92
CA GLN A 271 -7.23 -17.83 -2.58
C GLN A 271 -6.34 -18.67 -1.67
N ASP A 272 -6.37 -19.98 -1.91
CA ASP A 272 -5.40 -20.88 -1.32
C ASP A 272 -4.13 -20.85 -2.17
N PRO A 273 -2.96 -20.53 -1.60
CA PRO A 273 -1.70 -20.65 -2.32
C PRO A 273 -1.52 -22.11 -2.74
N LYS A 274 -1.51 -22.38 -4.05
CA LYS A 274 -1.31 -23.73 -4.61
C LYS A 274 0.11 -24.24 -4.41
#